data_AF-A0A1G8LNE8-F1
#
_entry.id   AF-A0A1G8LNE8-F1
#
_cell.length_a   1.000
_cell.length_b   1.000
_cell.length_c   1.000
_cell.angle_alpha   90.00
_cell.angle_beta   90.00
_cell.angle_gamma   90.00
#
_symmetry.space_group_name_H-M   'P 1'
#
loop_
_entity.id
_entity.type
_entity.pdbx_description
1 polymer ?
#
loop_
_entity_poly.entity_id
_entity_poly.type
_entity_poly.pdbx_seq_one_letter_code
_entity_poly.pdbx_strand_id
1 'polypeptide(L)'
;MDTQIQQALSRLHHQGQTVSLATLKGQLSSNYPMPVLIQAVKQYKQSPATVLELPLEAANNTPTAEEDDRLARLERQIEALTARIEHLEAKQR
;
A
#
# COMPACT_ATOMS: atom_id res chain seq x y z
N MET A 1 -0.37 -19.61 2.61
CA MET A 1 -0.74 -18.36 3.30
C MET A 1 -1.77 -17.66 2.45
N ASP A 2 -2.75 -16.97 3.06
CA ASP A 2 -3.70 -16.16 2.30
C ASP A 2 -2.99 -15.02 1.58
N THR A 3 -3.35 -14.79 0.31
CA THR A 3 -2.74 -13.77 -0.55
C THR A 3 -2.91 -12.37 0.01
N GLN A 4 -4.05 -12.08 0.66
CA GLN A 4 -4.31 -10.78 1.29
C GLN A 4 -3.36 -10.48 2.46
N ILE A 5 -3.02 -11.49 3.28
CA ILE A 5 -2.10 -11.34 4.41
C ILE A 5 -0.69 -11.06 3.89
N GLN A 6 -0.24 -11.78 2.85
CA GLN A 6 1.07 -11.53 2.26
C GLN A 6 1.18 -10.16 1.58
N GLN A 7 0.13 -9.72 0.86
CA GLN A 7 0.09 -8.37 0.29
C GLN A 7 0.15 -7.28 1.36
N ALA A 8 -0.59 -7.44 2.45
CA ALA A 8 -0.54 -6.51 3.58
C ALA A 8 0.86 -6.46 4.20
N LEU A 9 1.52 -7.61 4.37
CA LEU A 9 2.90 -7.70 4.87
C LEU A 9 3.90 -7.02 3.92
N SER A 10 3.78 -7.22 2.61
CA SER A 10 4.59 -6.56 1.59
C SER A 10 4.42 -5.04 1.62
N ARG A 11 3.18 -4.54 1.72
CA ARG A 11 2.90 -3.10 1.84
C ARG A 11 3.53 -2.49 3.09
N LEU A 12 3.35 -3.15 4.24
CA LEU A 12 3.94 -2.72 5.51
C LEU A 12 5.48 -2.67 5.44
N HIS A 13 6.10 -3.67 4.79
CA HIS A 13 7.54 -3.70 4.57
C HIS A 13 8.01 -2.55 3.67
N HIS A 14 7.36 -2.32 2.52
CA HIS A 14 7.71 -1.24 1.59
C HIS A 14 7.50 0.16 2.19
N GLN A 15 6.51 0.30 3.08
CA GLN A 15 6.26 1.54 3.82
C GLN A 15 7.26 1.79 4.96
N GLY A 16 8.20 0.86 5.21
CA GLY A 16 9.14 0.95 6.33
C GLY A 16 8.48 0.85 7.70
N GLN A 17 7.22 0.42 7.77
CA GLN A 17 6.46 0.33 9.02
C GLN A 17 6.76 -1.00 9.72
N THR A 18 6.77 -0.97 11.06
CA THR A 18 6.95 -2.18 11.85
C THR A 18 5.76 -3.12 11.69
N VAL A 19 6.02 -4.31 11.14
CA VAL A 19 5.02 -5.37 11.04
C VAL A 19 4.69 -5.89 12.45
N SER A 20 3.47 -5.60 12.88
CA SER A 20 2.90 -5.97 14.17
C SER A 20 1.49 -6.52 13.97
N LEU A 21 0.96 -7.18 15.00
CA LEU A 21 -0.41 -7.70 14.97
C LEU A 21 -1.44 -6.58 14.73
N ALA A 22 -1.25 -5.42 15.37
CA ALA A 22 -2.17 -4.29 15.25
C ALA A 22 -2.11 -3.66 13.84
N THR A 23 -0.90 -3.48 13.30
CA THR A 23 -0.70 -2.88 11.97
C THR A 23 -1.17 -3.82 10.87
N LEU A 24 -0.90 -5.12 10.98
CA LEU A 24 -1.42 -6.13 10.04
C LEU A 24 -2.95 -6.21 10.09
N LYS A 25 -3.56 -6.24 11.28
CA LYS A 25 -5.02 -6.25 11.44
C LYS A 25 -5.67 -4.97 10.88
N GLY A 26 -5.05 -3.81 11.08
CA GLY A 26 -5.58 -2.54 10.56
C GLY A 26 -5.54 -2.43 9.03
N GLN A 27 -4.65 -3.18 8.37
CA GLN A 27 -4.56 -3.24 6.90
C GLN A 27 -5.53 -4.26 6.28
N LEU A 28 -6.04 -5.22 7.06
CA LEU A 28 -6.93 -6.27 6.59
C LEU A 28 -8.39 -5.87 6.85
N SER A 29 -9.19 -5.80 5.78
CA SER A 29 -10.62 -5.46 5.88
C SER A 29 -11.51 -6.65 6.28
N SER A 30 -10.98 -7.88 6.20
CA SER A 30 -11.67 -9.12 6.51
C SER A 30 -11.30 -9.64 7.90
N ASN A 31 -12.27 -10.28 8.56
CA ASN A 31 -12.08 -10.81 9.90
C ASN A 31 -11.30 -12.14 9.87
N TYR A 32 -9.98 -12.05 10.01
CA TYR A 32 -9.11 -13.22 10.11
C TYR A 32 -9.00 -13.72 11.56
N PRO A 33 -8.93 -15.05 11.78
CA PRO A 33 -8.68 -15.60 13.10
C PRO A 33 -7.31 -15.14 13.63
N MET A 34 -7.28 -14.62 14.87
CA MET A 34 -6.07 -14.12 15.54
C MET A 34 -4.85 -15.06 15.46
N PRO A 35 -4.99 -16.40 15.64
CA PRO A 35 -3.85 -17.31 15.52
C PRO A 35 -3.15 -17.24 14.16
N VAL A 36 -3.90 -17.02 13.08
CA VAL A 36 -3.38 -16.94 11.71
C VAL A 36 -2.55 -15.67 11.53
N LEU A 37 -3.04 -14.54 12.03
CA LEU A 37 -2.31 -13.26 11.99
C LEU A 37 -1.01 -13.32 12.80
N ILE A 38 -1.05 -13.97 13.97
CA ILE A 38 0.13 -14.14 14.83
C ILE A 38 1.18 -15.02 14.13
N GLN A 39 0.77 -16.13 13.52
CA GLN A 39 1.66 -16.99 12.75
C GLN A 39 2.28 -16.23 11.57
N ALA A 40 1.49 -15.38 10.91
CA ALA A 40 1.97 -14.58 9.79
C ALA A 40 3.03 -13.54 10.18
N VAL A 41 2.79 -12.79 11.26
CA VAL A 41 3.77 -11.84 11.80
C VAL A 41 5.03 -12.58 12.26
N LYS A 42 4.90 -13.77 12.87
CA LYS A 42 6.03 -14.58 13.31
C LYS A 42 6.88 -15.07 12.13
N GLN A 43 6.25 -15.61 11.09
CA GLN A 43 6.94 -16.06 9.87
C GLN A 43 7.65 -14.90 9.17
N TYR A 44 7.02 -13.73 9.06
CA TYR A 44 7.65 -12.52 8.51
C TYR A 44 8.89 -12.11 9.32
N LYS A 45 8.81 -12.12 10.65
CA LYS A 45 9.95 -11.78 11.51
C LYS A 45 11.10 -12.79 11.44
N GLN A 46 10.78 -14.07 11.21
CA GLN A 46 11.79 -15.13 11.09
C GLN A 46 12.45 -15.15 9.70
N SER A 47 11.69 -14.85 8.65
CA SER A 47 12.16 -14.95 7.27
C SER A 47 11.42 -13.92 6.39
N PRO A 48 11.78 -12.63 6.45
CA PRO A 48 11.07 -11.58 5.73
C PRO A 48 11.17 -11.77 4.21
N ALA A 49 12.31 -12.26 3.71
CA ALA A 49 12.52 -12.54 2.29
C ALA A 49 11.53 -13.60 1.76
N THR A 50 11.41 -14.74 2.43
CA THR A 50 10.51 -15.85 2.02
C THR A 50 9.02 -15.48 2.09
N VAL A 51 8.64 -14.54 2.96
CA VAL A 51 7.26 -14.07 3.08
C VAL A 51 6.95 -12.99 2.04
N LEU A 52 7.95 -12.21 1.62
CA LEU A 52 7.86 -11.24 0.52
C LEU A 52 7.99 -11.88 -0.86
N GLU A 53 8.51 -13.11 -0.96
CA GLU A 53 8.52 -13.92 -2.19
C GLU A 53 7.09 -14.40 -2.53
N LEU A 54 6.22 -13.48 -2.94
CA LEU A 54 5.30 -13.85 -4.01
C LEU A 54 6.13 -13.92 -5.30
N PRO A 55 5.93 -14.96 -6.13
CA PRO A 55 6.25 -14.85 -7.55
C PRO A 55 5.66 -13.53 -8.04
N LEU A 56 6.48 -12.74 -8.75
CA LEU A 56 6.07 -11.48 -9.36
C LEU A 56 4.88 -11.62 -10.34
N GLU A 57 4.29 -12.81 -10.49
CA GLU A 57 3.07 -13.05 -11.27
C GLU A 57 1.80 -12.46 -10.64
N ALA A 58 1.79 -12.15 -9.34
CA ALA A 58 0.73 -11.33 -8.73
C ALA A 58 1.02 -9.82 -8.80
N ALA A 59 2.16 -9.43 -9.39
CA ALA A 59 2.38 -8.06 -9.86
C ALA A 59 1.74 -7.81 -11.23
N ASN A 60 0.88 -8.70 -11.72
CA ASN A 60 -0.22 -8.31 -12.59
C ASN A 60 -1.29 -7.57 -11.76
N ASN A 61 -0.90 -6.43 -11.18
CA ASN A 61 -1.66 -5.22 -11.45
C ASN A 61 -1.59 -5.06 -12.98
N THR A 62 -2.47 -5.76 -13.69
CA THR A 62 -3.00 -5.13 -14.90
C THR A 62 -3.53 -3.81 -14.38
N PRO A 63 -3.06 -2.66 -14.89
CA PRO A 63 -3.67 -1.40 -14.53
C PRO A 63 -5.12 -1.53 -14.94
N THR A 64 -6.00 -1.85 -13.98
CA THR A 64 -7.42 -1.65 -14.15
C THR A 64 -7.54 -0.19 -14.54
N ALA A 65 -8.27 0.11 -15.60
CA ALA A 65 -8.41 1.47 -16.14
C ALA A 65 -8.67 2.53 -15.06
N GLU A 66 -9.23 2.14 -13.92
CA GLU A 66 -9.42 2.96 -12.71
C GLU A 66 -8.12 3.46 -12.03
N GLU A 67 -7.01 2.71 -12.05
CA GLU A 67 -5.73 3.15 -11.46
C GLU A 67 -5.02 4.18 -12.35
N ASP A 68 -5.02 3.97 -13.67
CA ASP A 68 -4.55 4.97 -14.65
C ASP A 68 -5.41 6.23 -14.61
N ASP A 69 -6.73 6.07 -14.48
CA ASP A 69 -7.67 7.18 -14.39
C ASP A 69 -7.53 7.94 -13.06
N ARG A 70 -7.15 7.24 -11.97
CA ARG A 70 -6.79 7.87 -10.70
C ARG A 70 -5.47 8.63 -10.79
N LEU A 71 -4.46 8.07 -11.45
CA LEU A 71 -3.17 8.74 -11.65
C LEU A 71 -3.36 10.01 -12.48
N ALA A 72 -4.08 9.92 -13.61
CA ALA A 72 -4.40 11.07 -14.46
C ALA A 72 -5.22 12.14 -13.73
N ARG A 73 -6.14 11.75 -12.83
CA ARG A 73 -6.87 12.69 -11.97
C ARG A 73 -5.96 13.39 -10.97
N LEU A 74 -5.02 12.67 -10.37
CA LEU A 74 -4.05 13.23 -9.43
C LEU A 74 -3.08 14.20 -10.13
N GLU A 75 -2.60 13.88 -11.32
CA GLU A 75 -1.74 14.75 -12.12
C GLU A 75 -2.45 16.07 -12.48
N ARG A 76 -3.70 16.00 -12.97
CA ARG A 76 -4.51 17.21 -13.24
C ARG A 76 -4.76 18.02 -11.97
N GLN A 77 -4.97 17.35 -10.84
CA GLN A 77 -5.19 18.03 -9.58
C GLN A 77 -3.93 18.76 -9.10
N ILE A 78 -2.75 18.16 -9.27
CA ILE A 78 -1.47 18.80 -8.98
C ILE A 78 -1.29 20.03 -9.87
N GLU A 79 -1.51 19.91 -11.18
CA GLU A 79 -1.38 21.03 -12.12
C GLU A 79 -2.32 22.20 -11.76
N ALA A 80 -3.59 21.90 -11.49
CA ALA A 80 -4.58 22.90 -11.11
C ALA A 80 -4.25 23.58 -9.77
N LEU A 81 -3.73 22.83 -8.79
CA LEU A 81 -3.35 23.37 -7.50
C LEU A 81 -2.09 24.24 -7.61
N THR A 82 -1.09 23.83 -8.39
CA THR A 82 0.12 24.60 -8.64
C THR A 82 -0.20 25.93 -9.33
N ALA A 83 -0.99 25.92 -10.40
CA ALA A 83 -1.40 27.15 -11.09
C ALA A 83 -2.17 28.11 -10.16
N ARG A 84 -3.00 27.57 -9.25
CA ARG A 84 -3.73 28.36 -8.27
C ARG A 84 -2.78 28.98 -7.23
N ILE A 85 -1.78 28.23 -6.76
CA ILE A 85 -0.77 28.73 -5.84
C ILE A 85 0.02 29.85 -6.51
N GLU A 86 0.55 29.64 -7.72
CA GLU A 86 1.29 30.66 -8.47
C GLU A 86 0.48 31.94 -8.65
N HIS A 87 -0.81 31.84 -8.99
CA HIS A 87 -1.68 33.00 -9.16
C HIS A 87 -1.95 33.73 -7.82
N LEU A 88 -2.09 32.98 -6.72
CA LEU A 88 -2.28 33.59 -5.39
C LEU A 88 -0.99 34.24 -4.89
N GLU A 89 0.17 33.62 -5.12
CA GLU A 89 1.48 34.19 -4.80
C GLU A 89 1.77 35.43 -5.64
N ALA A 90 1.42 35.44 -6.93
CA ALA A 90 1.53 36.61 -7.79
C ALA A 90 0.63 37.78 -7.36
N LYS A 91 -0.51 37.48 -6.70
CA LYS A 91 -1.44 38.49 -6.18
C LYS A 91 -1.06 39.00 -4.78
N GLN A 92 -0.22 38.27 -4.06
CA GLN A 92 0.30 38.66 -2.73
C GLN A 92 1.66 39.36 -2.79
N ARG A 93 2.27 39.46 -3.98
CA ARG A 93 3.42 40.31 -4.27
C ARG A 93 2.97 41.70 -4.73
#